data_AF-J1Q4X0-F1
#
_entry.id   AF-J1Q4X0-F1
#
_cell.length_a   1.000
_cell.length_b   1.000
_cell.length_c   1.000
_cell.angle_alpha   90.00
_cell.angle_beta   90.00
_cell.angle_gamma   90.00
#
_symmetry.space_group_name_H-M   'P 1'
#
loop_
_entity.id
_entity.type
_entity.pdbx_description
1 polymer ?
#
loop_
_entity_poly.entity_id
_entity_poly.type
_entity_poly.pdbx_seq_one_letter_code
_entity_poly.pdbx_strand_id
1 'polypeptide(L)'
;MSAVAVNWLNAYQQLSTLSERLRQPADNDLHQCLRQAAEINKTLCDLLSVQPAAAIAQLSFIPAETSLPAAQAVKSWVLLALWARLKQWPAQRRDTLCTAGLLAACYTGNAKAPAALLLANKLKKQQVGGITTSILAGSYTELQHRRPWQVHHDSPLLTLALQLAQAVQPAASSAQALSTVISSLILEPPSEQVLQELNQLARLAPALYLCGRLARDQVGRYWLICQVEYSDFLTVQYWPEQQRCATELHKMPREELELLPPAVLLPQHWLDWLQMPALAEAVIPTPKQLLEHSVLQRLHTQDLDAQVQLLQKQPLLAQYLLENASHSNRRQTLVHRLRHALAIFGQQQLPLAVARAELLQYLQLQASSQQLFLRDLQQLLFEALLLLGRYLPQPLTSQQAGVLAACLSAPLWHHPTLNAVPLSRCTDQGWLLPELAQQYLLEPQRSQRLSAALLHHYQLPFWAEAALCQYLPLDNARQQARGQHGFFLRCCWQLCFSLLRYPDAQPATAQLLQQLQQLFALPESSIAFWQQELLAAANPHCSL
;
A
#
# COMPACT_ATOMS: atom_id res chain seq x y z
N MET A 1 -33.96 16.37 15.17
CA MET A 1 -32.85 15.67 14.50
C MET A 1 -31.55 16.18 15.08
N SER A 2 -30.57 15.30 15.30
CA SER A 2 -29.25 15.73 15.77
C SER A 2 -28.51 16.54 14.70
N ALA A 3 -27.48 17.29 15.12
CA ALA A 3 -26.58 17.98 14.20
C ALA A 3 -25.89 17.01 13.22
N VAL A 4 -25.60 15.78 13.66
CA VAL A 4 -24.91 14.79 12.82
C VAL A 4 -25.83 14.25 11.73
N ALA A 5 -27.06 13.88 12.05
CA ALA A 5 -28.04 13.43 11.06
C ALA A 5 -28.32 14.52 10.01
N VAL A 6 -28.39 15.79 10.43
CA VAL A 6 -28.54 16.94 9.51
C VAL A 6 -27.33 17.08 8.58
N ASN A 7 -26.11 16.97 9.12
CA ASN A 7 -24.88 17.08 8.32
C ASN A 7 -24.74 15.95 7.30
N TRP A 8 -25.11 14.71 7.66
CA TRP A 8 -25.16 13.60 6.70
C TRP A 8 -26.20 13.83 5.61
N LEU A 9 -27.40 14.31 5.98
CA LEU A 9 -28.46 14.62 5.02
C LEU A 9 -28.01 15.71 4.03
N ASN A 10 -27.33 16.75 4.51
CA ASN A 10 -26.72 17.77 3.65
C ASN A 10 -25.66 17.18 2.72
N ALA A 11 -24.79 16.30 3.21
CA ALA A 11 -23.78 15.65 2.38
C ALA A 11 -24.41 14.80 1.27
N TYR A 12 -25.49 14.06 1.58
CA TYR A 12 -26.23 13.29 0.57
C TYR A 12 -26.86 14.18 -0.50
N GLN A 13 -27.48 15.30 -0.10
CA GLN A 13 -28.06 16.26 -1.05
C GLN A 13 -26.99 16.83 -1.97
N GLN A 14 -25.85 17.26 -1.42
CA GLN A 14 -24.73 17.78 -2.21
C GLN A 14 -24.19 16.74 -3.21
N LEU A 15 -24.14 15.47 -2.84
CA LEU A 15 -23.73 14.37 -3.72
C LEU A 15 -24.74 14.09 -4.83
N SER A 16 -26.04 14.13 -4.52
CA SER A 16 -27.09 14.03 -5.53
C SER A 16 -26.97 15.18 -6.55
N THR A 17 -26.79 16.42 -6.10
CA THR A 17 -26.55 17.57 -6.98
C THR A 17 -25.27 17.41 -7.81
N LEU A 18 -24.19 16.91 -7.23
CA LEU A 18 -22.95 16.64 -7.96
C LEU A 18 -23.18 15.59 -9.07
N SER A 19 -23.91 14.52 -8.76
CA SER A 19 -24.23 13.47 -9.73
C SER A 19 -25.09 13.98 -10.88
N GLU A 20 -26.09 14.82 -10.61
CA GLU A 20 -26.93 15.44 -11.62
C GLU A 20 -26.11 16.31 -12.58
N ARG A 21 -25.21 17.16 -12.04
CA ARG A 21 -24.29 17.98 -12.84
C ARG A 21 -23.34 17.15 -13.69
N LEU A 22 -22.83 16.05 -13.15
CA LEU A 22 -21.91 15.15 -13.85
C LEU A 22 -22.60 14.26 -14.91
N ARG A 23 -23.93 14.16 -14.90
CA ARG A 23 -24.71 13.38 -15.88
C ARG A 23 -24.68 14.01 -17.28
N GLN A 24 -24.74 15.34 -17.34
CA GLN A 24 -24.61 16.13 -18.57
C GLN A 24 -23.72 17.35 -18.29
N PRO A 25 -22.40 17.16 -18.13
CA PRO A 25 -21.52 18.27 -17.80
C PRO A 25 -21.45 19.21 -19.01
N ALA A 26 -21.87 20.47 -18.84
CA ALA A 26 -21.56 21.50 -19.82
C ALA A 26 -20.04 21.68 -19.88
N ASP A 27 -19.51 22.14 -21.02
CA ASP A 27 -18.06 22.25 -21.22
C ASP A 27 -17.34 23.16 -20.20
N ASN A 28 -18.06 24.03 -19.48
CA ASN A 28 -17.48 24.92 -18.46
C ASN A 28 -17.70 24.48 -17.00
N ASP A 29 -18.42 23.37 -16.74
CA ASP A 29 -18.87 23.01 -15.38
C ASP A 29 -17.91 22.06 -14.64
N LEU A 30 -16.92 21.47 -15.30
CA LEU A 30 -16.04 20.48 -14.67
C LEU A 30 -15.15 21.07 -13.56
N HIS A 31 -14.72 22.33 -13.70
CA HIS A 31 -14.03 23.04 -12.62
C HIS A 31 -14.90 23.18 -11.38
N GLN A 32 -16.20 23.47 -11.56
CA GLN A 32 -17.15 23.60 -10.46
C GLN A 32 -17.43 22.25 -9.82
N CYS A 33 -17.60 21.19 -10.62
CA CYS A 33 -17.77 19.83 -10.12
C CYS A 33 -16.57 19.36 -9.28
N LEU A 34 -15.34 19.69 -9.71
CA LEU A 34 -14.12 19.40 -8.94
C LEU A 34 -14.06 20.15 -7.60
N ARG A 35 -14.40 21.45 -7.59
CA ARG A 35 -14.46 22.23 -6.35
C ARG A 35 -15.54 21.69 -5.41
N GLN A 36 -16.73 21.43 -5.93
CA GLN A 36 -17.84 20.85 -5.16
C GLN A 36 -17.46 19.48 -4.59
N ALA A 37 -16.81 18.61 -5.36
CA ALA A 37 -16.34 17.33 -4.85
C ALA A 37 -15.30 17.47 -3.73
N ALA A 38 -14.40 18.46 -3.81
CA ALA A 38 -13.44 18.76 -2.75
C ALA A 38 -14.12 19.31 -1.48
N GLU A 39 -15.14 20.15 -1.61
CA GLU A 39 -15.95 20.67 -0.51
C GLU A 39 -16.75 19.55 0.19
N ILE A 40 -17.35 18.66 -0.60
CA ILE A 40 -18.03 17.46 -0.08
C ILE A 40 -17.01 16.58 0.66
N ASN A 41 -15.82 16.34 0.08
CA ASN A 41 -14.77 15.56 0.74
C ASN A 41 -14.37 16.16 2.10
N LYS A 42 -14.23 17.49 2.18
CA LYS A 42 -13.95 18.18 3.44
C LYS A 42 -15.06 17.94 4.47
N THR A 43 -16.31 18.12 4.06
CA THR A 43 -17.49 17.90 4.92
C THR A 43 -17.56 16.46 5.43
N LEU A 44 -17.30 15.48 4.57
CA LEU A 44 -17.27 14.07 4.96
C LEU A 44 -16.09 13.75 5.89
N CYS A 45 -14.92 14.37 5.68
CA CYS A 45 -13.78 14.24 6.60
C CYS A 45 -14.11 14.79 7.98
N ASP A 46 -14.77 15.94 8.05
CA ASP A 46 -15.23 16.54 9.31
C ASP A 46 -16.23 15.61 10.01
N LEU A 47 -17.20 15.06 9.27
CA LEU A 47 -18.16 14.06 9.79
C LEU A 47 -17.47 12.80 10.32
N LEU A 48 -16.48 12.25 9.60
CA LEU A 48 -15.71 11.08 10.04
C LEU A 48 -14.90 11.36 11.31
N SER A 49 -14.41 12.59 11.49
CA SER A 49 -13.69 12.98 12.70
C SER A 49 -14.60 13.04 13.93
N VAL A 50 -15.85 13.47 13.74
CA VAL A 50 -16.85 13.61 14.81
C VAL A 50 -17.54 12.27 15.13
N GLN A 51 -17.93 11.51 14.10
CA GLN A 51 -18.68 10.27 14.29
C GLN A 51 -18.23 9.17 13.30
N PRO A 52 -17.10 8.48 13.58
CA PRO A 52 -16.55 7.49 12.67
C PRO A 52 -17.46 6.29 12.45
N ALA A 53 -18.25 5.90 13.46
CA ALA A 53 -19.21 4.80 13.38
C ALA A 53 -20.28 5.06 12.29
N ALA A 54 -20.80 6.28 12.21
CA ALA A 54 -21.79 6.67 11.21
C ALA A 54 -21.22 6.70 9.80
N ALA A 55 -19.95 7.08 9.63
CA ALA A 55 -19.27 7.00 8.34
C ALA A 55 -19.08 5.55 7.89
N ILE A 56 -18.63 4.65 8.77
CA ILE A 56 -18.45 3.23 8.41
C ILE A 56 -19.78 2.55 8.11
N ALA A 57 -20.83 2.86 8.87
CA ALA A 57 -22.16 2.30 8.67
C ALA A 57 -22.71 2.55 7.26
N GLN A 58 -22.26 3.57 6.54
CA GLN A 58 -22.64 3.82 5.15
C GLN A 58 -22.31 2.63 4.22
N LEU A 59 -21.37 1.76 4.60
CA LEU A 59 -21.08 0.53 3.88
C LEU A 59 -22.23 -0.49 3.97
N SER A 60 -23.01 -0.43 5.06
CA SER A 60 -24.05 -1.40 5.44
C SER A 60 -25.46 -1.00 5.03
N PHE A 61 -25.70 0.22 4.55
CA PHE A 61 -27.03 0.64 4.07
C PHE A 61 -26.95 1.63 2.90
N ILE A 62 -28.11 1.97 2.32
CA ILE A 62 -28.27 3.11 1.40
C ILE A 62 -29.25 4.09 2.03
N PRO A 63 -28.90 5.38 2.17
CA PRO A 63 -29.86 6.37 2.63
C PRO A 63 -31.01 6.48 1.62
N ALA A 64 -32.25 6.35 2.10
CA ALA A 64 -33.42 6.56 1.26
C ALA A 64 -33.37 7.95 0.58
N GLU A 65 -33.98 8.07 -0.59
CA GLU A 65 -34.01 9.30 -1.42
C GLU A 65 -32.65 9.71 -2.03
N THR A 66 -31.58 8.93 -1.81
CA THR A 66 -30.29 9.16 -2.49
C THR A 66 -30.20 8.44 -3.83
N SER A 67 -29.58 9.08 -4.82
CA SER A 67 -29.33 8.45 -6.11
C SER A 67 -28.28 7.34 -5.97
N LEU A 68 -28.38 6.29 -6.80
CA LEU A 68 -27.40 5.19 -6.80
C LEU A 68 -25.94 5.66 -6.98
N PRO A 69 -25.63 6.63 -7.86
CA PRO A 69 -24.28 7.18 -7.97
C PRO A 69 -23.82 7.89 -6.69
N ALA A 70 -24.70 8.65 -6.04
CA ALA A 70 -24.38 9.31 -4.77
C ALA A 70 -24.09 8.28 -3.66
N ALA A 71 -24.90 7.22 -3.56
CA ALA A 71 -24.66 6.14 -2.62
C ALA A 71 -23.34 5.39 -2.91
N GLN A 72 -23.02 5.16 -4.19
CA GLN A 72 -21.73 4.57 -4.59
C GLN A 72 -20.56 5.48 -4.16
N ALA A 73 -20.73 6.79 -4.33
CA ALA A 73 -19.72 7.77 -3.99
C ALA A 73 -19.40 7.78 -2.50
N VAL A 74 -20.42 7.79 -1.62
CA VAL A 74 -20.20 7.70 -0.17
C VAL A 74 -19.50 6.40 0.20
N LYS A 75 -19.95 5.26 -0.32
CA LYS A 75 -19.34 3.95 0.01
C LYS A 75 -17.88 3.87 -0.44
N SER A 76 -17.59 4.33 -1.66
CA SER A 76 -16.21 4.40 -2.19
C SER A 76 -15.35 5.32 -1.34
N TRP A 77 -15.90 6.47 -0.95
CA TRP A 77 -15.23 7.45 -0.08
C TRP A 77 -14.90 6.86 1.29
N VAL A 78 -15.83 6.14 1.92
CA VAL A 78 -15.60 5.49 3.23
C VAL A 78 -14.48 4.46 3.15
N LEU A 79 -14.46 3.63 2.11
CA LEU A 79 -13.37 2.66 1.90
C LEU A 79 -12.01 3.36 1.76
N LEU A 80 -11.94 4.41 0.93
CA LEU A 80 -10.71 5.21 0.74
C LEU A 80 -10.27 5.90 2.04
N ALA A 81 -11.21 6.42 2.83
CA ALA A 81 -10.92 7.03 4.13
C ALA A 81 -10.41 5.99 5.15
N LEU A 82 -10.92 4.76 5.11
CA LEU A 82 -10.45 3.65 5.94
C LEU A 82 -9.03 3.23 5.57
N TRP A 83 -8.73 3.07 4.27
CA TRP A 83 -7.35 2.83 3.81
C TRP A 83 -6.41 3.98 4.18
N ALA A 84 -6.87 5.23 4.04
CA ALA A 84 -6.09 6.40 4.42
C ALA A 84 -5.73 6.39 5.91
N ARG A 85 -6.67 6.00 6.78
CA ARG A 85 -6.43 5.89 8.22
C ARG A 85 -5.51 4.72 8.55
N LEU A 86 -5.71 3.55 7.93
CA LEU A 86 -4.85 2.38 8.08
C LEU A 86 -3.39 2.66 7.77
N LYS A 87 -3.16 3.30 6.63
CA LYS A 87 -1.84 3.55 6.07
C LYS A 87 -1.28 4.92 6.47
N GLN A 88 -1.98 5.64 7.34
CA GLN A 88 -1.63 6.99 7.80
C GLN A 88 -1.24 7.92 6.66
N TRP A 89 -2.07 7.99 5.62
CA TRP A 89 -1.75 8.81 4.46
C TRP A 89 -1.68 10.29 4.82
N PRO A 90 -0.79 11.06 4.17
CA PRO A 90 -0.84 12.51 4.20
C PRO A 90 -2.22 13.01 3.77
N ALA A 91 -2.73 14.06 4.44
CA ALA A 91 -4.05 14.62 4.16
C ALA A 91 -4.24 14.96 2.67
N GLN A 92 -3.21 15.51 2.02
CA GLN A 92 -3.24 15.82 0.59
C GLN A 92 -3.55 14.60 -0.29
N ARG A 93 -2.92 13.44 -0.01
CA ARG A 93 -3.15 12.22 -0.78
C ARG A 93 -4.55 11.68 -0.53
N ARG A 94 -4.96 11.60 0.74
CA ARG A 94 -6.33 11.22 1.13
C ARG A 94 -7.34 12.08 0.38
N ASP A 95 -7.22 13.40 0.47
CA ASP A 95 -8.21 14.33 -0.08
C ASP A 95 -8.27 14.24 -1.60
N THR A 96 -7.12 14.11 -2.27
CA THR A 96 -7.05 13.96 -3.73
C THR A 96 -7.71 12.65 -4.18
N LEU A 97 -7.39 11.54 -3.52
CA LEU A 97 -7.93 10.22 -3.89
C LEU A 97 -9.42 10.09 -3.56
N CYS A 98 -9.85 10.57 -2.39
CA CYS A 98 -11.26 10.62 -2.00
C CYS A 98 -12.07 11.50 -2.96
N THR A 99 -11.54 12.67 -3.35
CA THR A 99 -12.19 13.53 -4.36
C THR A 99 -12.30 12.83 -5.71
N ALA A 100 -11.26 12.11 -6.15
CA ALA A 100 -11.33 11.29 -7.36
C ALA A 100 -12.40 10.19 -7.25
N GLY A 101 -12.53 9.55 -6.08
CA GLY A 101 -13.57 8.58 -5.76
C GLY A 101 -14.98 9.14 -5.90
N LEU A 102 -15.24 10.32 -5.31
CA LEU A 102 -16.54 10.98 -5.40
C LEU A 102 -16.91 11.30 -6.85
N LEU A 103 -15.97 11.87 -7.60
CA LEU A 103 -16.18 12.22 -9.01
C LEU A 103 -16.42 11.00 -9.89
N ALA A 104 -15.60 9.94 -9.74
CA ALA A 104 -15.73 8.72 -10.51
C ALA A 104 -17.06 8.01 -10.27
N ALA A 105 -17.50 7.95 -9.01
CA ALA A 105 -18.75 7.27 -8.64
C ALA A 105 -20.00 8.09 -9.02
N CYS A 106 -19.96 9.42 -8.91
CA CYS A 106 -21.07 10.28 -9.30
C CYS A 106 -21.24 10.41 -10.83
N TYR A 107 -20.21 10.11 -11.61
CA TYR A 107 -20.24 10.19 -13.07
C TYR A 107 -20.82 8.91 -13.68
N THR A 108 -21.97 9.01 -14.36
CA THR A 108 -22.58 7.90 -15.10
C THR A 108 -22.44 8.12 -16.59
N GLY A 109 -21.68 7.26 -17.29
CA GLY A 109 -21.54 7.31 -18.74
C GLY A 109 -22.36 6.21 -19.44
N ASN A 110 -23.05 6.56 -20.52
CA ASN A 110 -23.67 5.60 -21.44
C ASN A 110 -22.60 5.01 -22.39
N ALA A 111 -21.73 4.08 -21.96
CA ALA A 111 -20.86 3.36 -22.91
C ALA A 111 -20.08 2.20 -22.28
N LYS A 112 -19.59 1.33 -23.18
CA LYS A 112 -18.66 0.19 -23.05
C LYS A 112 -17.35 0.43 -22.25
N ALA A 113 -17.12 1.63 -21.72
CA ALA A 113 -15.88 2.04 -21.05
C ALA A 113 -16.16 2.51 -19.61
N PRO A 114 -15.27 2.22 -18.63
CA PRO A 114 -15.44 2.64 -17.24
C PRO A 114 -15.63 4.16 -17.11
N ALA A 115 -16.59 4.56 -16.27
CA ALA A 115 -17.03 5.95 -16.13
C ALA A 115 -15.87 6.89 -15.72
N ALA A 116 -14.97 6.43 -14.84
CA ALA A 116 -13.77 7.15 -14.43
C ALA A 116 -12.87 7.57 -15.62
N LEU A 117 -12.72 6.71 -16.64
CA LEU A 117 -11.88 6.98 -17.81
C LEU A 117 -12.48 8.01 -18.74
N LEU A 118 -13.80 7.95 -18.93
CA LEU A 118 -14.53 8.94 -19.71
C LEU A 118 -14.41 10.33 -19.05
N LEU A 119 -14.54 10.39 -17.72
CA LEU A 119 -14.37 11.64 -16.98
C LEU A 119 -12.93 12.15 -17.08
N ALA A 120 -11.93 11.28 -16.93
CA ALA A 120 -10.52 11.66 -17.07
C ALA A 120 -10.21 12.27 -18.44
N ASN A 121 -10.76 11.69 -19.51
CA ASN A 121 -10.59 12.22 -20.86
C ASN A 121 -11.21 13.60 -21.03
N LYS A 122 -12.40 13.85 -20.44
CA LYS A 122 -13.04 15.17 -20.45
C LYS A 122 -12.21 16.20 -19.68
N LEU A 123 -11.75 15.85 -18.47
CA LEU A 123 -10.89 16.72 -17.65
C LEU A 123 -9.56 17.04 -18.34
N LYS A 124 -8.95 16.04 -19.00
CA LYS A 124 -7.70 16.23 -19.76
C LYS A 124 -7.90 17.18 -20.95
N LYS A 125 -8.99 17.04 -21.71
CA LYS A 125 -9.31 17.94 -22.83
C LYS A 125 -9.44 19.40 -22.40
N GLN A 126 -9.99 19.62 -21.22
CA GLN A 126 -10.16 20.97 -20.65
C GLN A 126 -8.96 21.45 -19.83
N GLN A 127 -7.89 20.64 -19.73
CA GLN A 127 -6.69 20.92 -18.92
C GLN A 127 -6.99 21.18 -17.43
N VAL A 128 -7.98 20.46 -16.89
CA VAL A 128 -8.44 20.60 -15.51
C VAL A 128 -8.09 19.37 -14.67
N GLY A 129 -7.97 19.54 -13.35
CA GLY A 129 -7.98 18.43 -12.38
C GLY A 129 -6.62 17.83 -12.03
N GLY A 130 -5.55 18.17 -12.75
CA GLY A 130 -4.17 17.82 -12.35
C GLY A 130 -3.99 16.35 -11.98
N ILE A 131 -3.62 16.08 -10.72
CA ILE A 131 -3.40 14.72 -10.18
C ILE A 131 -4.70 13.90 -10.17
N THR A 132 -5.84 14.51 -9.84
CA THR A 132 -7.15 13.84 -9.88
C THR A 132 -7.43 13.26 -11.26
N THR A 133 -7.10 14.00 -12.32
CA THR A 133 -7.24 13.54 -13.70
C THR A 133 -6.32 12.37 -14.01
N SER A 134 -5.08 12.36 -13.50
CA SER A 134 -4.15 11.24 -13.64
C SER A 134 -4.62 9.98 -12.93
N ILE A 135 -5.16 10.10 -11.71
CA ILE A 135 -5.74 8.98 -10.95
C ILE A 135 -6.93 8.37 -11.70
N LEU A 136 -7.84 9.22 -12.19
CA LEU A 136 -9.00 8.77 -12.95
C LEU A 136 -8.56 8.08 -14.26
N ALA A 137 -7.60 8.66 -14.98
CA ALA A 137 -7.08 8.10 -16.24
C ALA A 137 -6.37 6.75 -16.04
N GLY A 138 -5.78 6.51 -14.87
CA GLY A 138 -5.09 5.26 -14.55
C GLY A 138 -6.01 4.16 -14.03
N SER A 139 -7.30 4.43 -13.81
CA SER A 139 -8.25 3.46 -13.27
C SER A 139 -8.51 2.35 -14.28
N TYR A 140 -8.85 1.13 -13.83
CA TYR A 140 -9.09 -0.02 -14.72
C TYR A 140 -7.93 -0.31 -15.69
N THR A 141 -6.71 -0.39 -15.17
CA THR A 141 -5.44 -0.67 -15.89
C THR A 141 -5.53 -1.85 -16.86
N GLU A 142 -6.15 -2.94 -16.41
CA GLU A 142 -6.28 -4.18 -17.17
C GLU A 142 -7.03 -3.97 -18.48
N LEU A 143 -8.12 -3.19 -18.46
CA LEU A 143 -8.90 -2.82 -19.64
C LEU A 143 -8.12 -1.92 -20.61
N GLN A 144 -7.09 -1.23 -20.11
CA GLN A 144 -6.22 -0.38 -20.92
C GLN A 144 -4.96 -1.09 -21.42
N HIS A 145 -4.78 -2.37 -21.07
CA HIS A 145 -3.51 -3.10 -21.26
C HIS A 145 -2.29 -2.33 -20.75
N ARG A 146 -2.48 -1.50 -19.71
CA ARG A 146 -1.42 -0.73 -19.09
C ARG A 146 -0.82 -1.51 -17.94
N ARG A 147 0.50 -1.51 -17.88
CA ARG A 147 1.25 -2.10 -16.77
C ARG A 147 1.06 -1.27 -15.49
N PRO A 148 1.16 -1.87 -14.28
CA PRO A 148 0.95 -1.16 -13.02
C PRO A 148 1.81 0.09 -12.84
N TRP A 149 3.04 0.09 -13.35
CA TRP A 149 3.90 1.27 -13.33
C TRP A 149 3.39 2.38 -14.26
N GLN A 150 2.76 2.07 -15.40
CA GLN A 150 2.28 3.05 -16.40
C GLN A 150 1.08 3.90 -15.95
N VAL A 151 0.55 3.67 -14.76
CA VAL A 151 -0.59 4.42 -14.21
C VAL A 151 -0.26 5.03 -12.86
N HIS A 152 -1.15 5.90 -12.38
CA HIS A 152 -0.98 6.45 -11.04
C HIS A 152 -1.14 5.33 -10.00
N HIS A 153 -0.25 5.25 -9.02
CA HIS A 153 -0.24 4.19 -7.99
C HIS A 153 -1.56 4.03 -7.21
N ASP A 154 -2.28 5.14 -6.99
CA ASP A 154 -3.59 5.10 -6.34
C ASP A 154 -4.74 4.66 -7.26
N SER A 155 -4.53 4.50 -8.57
CA SER A 155 -5.62 4.14 -9.50
C SER A 155 -6.15 2.72 -9.33
N PRO A 156 -5.31 1.68 -9.12
CA PRO A 156 -5.79 0.36 -8.76
C PRO A 156 -6.61 0.38 -7.47
N LEU A 157 -6.19 1.16 -6.47
CA LEU A 157 -6.91 1.30 -5.22
C LEU A 157 -8.25 2.03 -5.39
N LEU A 158 -8.29 3.08 -6.21
CA LEU A 158 -9.55 3.73 -6.60
C LEU A 158 -10.49 2.74 -7.31
N THR A 159 -9.94 1.92 -8.20
CA THR A 159 -10.71 0.90 -8.94
C THR A 159 -11.29 -0.12 -7.98
N LEU A 160 -10.49 -0.63 -7.04
CA LEU A 160 -10.93 -1.55 -5.99
C LEU A 160 -12.01 -0.92 -5.11
N ALA A 161 -11.84 0.35 -4.69
CA ALA A 161 -12.83 1.07 -3.90
C ALA A 161 -14.18 1.17 -4.63
N LEU A 162 -14.16 1.52 -5.91
CA LEU A 162 -15.36 1.63 -6.74
C LEU A 162 -16.06 0.27 -6.95
N GLN A 163 -15.29 -0.80 -7.17
CA GLN A 163 -15.79 -2.17 -7.34
C GLN A 163 -16.43 -2.69 -6.05
N LEU A 164 -15.75 -2.55 -4.91
CA LEU A 164 -16.30 -2.94 -3.60
C LEU A 164 -17.56 -2.14 -3.27
N ALA A 165 -17.55 -0.82 -3.50
CA ALA A 165 -18.72 0.04 -3.28
C ALA A 165 -19.91 -0.35 -4.15
N GLN A 166 -19.67 -0.78 -5.39
CA GLN A 166 -20.70 -1.29 -6.29
C GLN A 166 -21.25 -2.63 -5.82
N ALA A 167 -20.40 -3.55 -5.37
CA ALA A 167 -20.79 -4.89 -4.91
C ALA A 167 -21.70 -4.87 -3.66
N VAL A 168 -21.55 -3.84 -2.81
CA VAL A 168 -22.38 -3.65 -1.60
C VAL A 168 -23.64 -2.80 -1.85
N GLN A 169 -24.02 -2.54 -3.11
CA GLN A 169 -25.26 -1.82 -3.43
C GLN A 169 -26.49 -2.76 -3.53
N PRO A 170 -27.65 -2.38 -2.93
CA PRO A 170 -28.94 -3.09 -2.96
C PRO A 170 -29.67 -3.08 -4.31
N ALA A 171 -29.27 -2.25 -5.28
CA ALA A 171 -30.00 -2.12 -6.54
C ALA A 171 -29.76 -3.27 -7.54
N ALA A 172 -28.86 -4.20 -7.21
CA ALA A 172 -28.88 -5.54 -7.76
C ALA A 172 -29.47 -6.46 -6.69
N SER A 173 -30.35 -7.38 -7.05
CA SER A 173 -30.95 -8.42 -6.19
C SER A 173 -29.93 -9.39 -5.53
N SER A 174 -28.66 -8.98 -5.46
CA SER A 174 -27.47 -9.73 -5.08
C SER A 174 -26.59 -8.97 -4.09
N ALA A 175 -27.07 -7.91 -3.43
CA ALA A 175 -26.22 -7.10 -2.54
C ALA A 175 -25.60 -7.96 -1.43
N GLN A 176 -24.28 -8.01 -1.41
CA GLN A 176 -23.55 -8.79 -0.43
C GLN A 176 -23.03 -7.87 0.67
N ALA A 177 -22.92 -8.41 1.87
CA ALA A 177 -22.19 -7.72 2.93
C ALA A 177 -20.72 -7.58 2.53
N LEU A 178 -20.09 -6.48 2.92
CA LEU A 178 -18.69 -6.23 2.57
C LEU A 178 -17.77 -7.37 3.00
N SER A 179 -18.03 -7.99 4.15
CA SER A 179 -17.26 -9.13 4.64
C SER A 179 -17.32 -10.35 3.71
N THR A 180 -18.48 -10.62 3.11
CA THR A 180 -18.64 -11.71 2.13
C THR A 180 -17.90 -11.39 0.83
N VAL A 181 -18.01 -10.16 0.34
CA VAL A 181 -17.31 -9.71 -0.88
C VAL A 181 -15.78 -9.77 -0.71
N ILE A 182 -15.26 -9.29 0.43
CA ILE A 182 -13.82 -9.37 0.73
C ILE A 182 -13.38 -10.82 0.77
N SER A 183 -14.13 -11.69 1.47
CA SER A 183 -13.76 -13.10 1.61
C SER A 183 -13.71 -13.82 0.27
N SER A 184 -14.69 -13.58 -0.63
CA SER A 184 -14.67 -14.17 -1.97
C SER A 184 -13.49 -13.65 -2.81
N LEU A 185 -13.20 -12.35 -2.76
CA LEU A 185 -12.10 -11.76 -3.54
C LEU A 185 -10.71 -12.14 -3.01
N ILE A 186 -10.58 -12.48 -1.72
CA ILE A 186 -9.32 -13.00 -1.17
C ILE A 186 -9.05 -14.43 -1.65
N LEU A 187 -10.09 -15.24 -1.84
CA LEU A 187 -9.95 -16.61 -2.35
C LEU A 187 -9.52 -16.63 -3.81
N GLU A 188 -10.03 -15.70 -4.62
CA GLU A 188 -9.71 -15.56 -6.04
C GLU A 188 -9.33 -14.10 -6.38
N PRO A 189 -8.13 -13.64 -5.98
CA PRO A 189 -7.72 -12.27 -6.18
C PRO A 189 -7.34 -12.02 -7.64
N PRO A 190 -7.77 -10.88 -8.25
CA PRO A 190 -7.42 -10.55 -9.63
C PRO A 190 -5.93 -10.24 -9.80
N SER A 191 -5.27 -9.74 -8.75
CA SER A 191 -3.83 -9.49 -8.72
C SER A 191 -3.28 -9.53 -7.29
N GLU A 192 -1.97 -9.72 -7.16
CA GLU A 192 -1.28 -9.68 -5.87
C GLU A 192 -1.45 -8.32 -5.16
N GLN A 193 -1.46 -7.22 -5.93
CA GLN A 193 -1.70 -5.89 -5.39
C GLN A 193 -3.09 -5.79 -4.75
N VAL A 194 -4.13 -6.27 -5.44
CA VAL A 194 -5.50 -6.29 -4.90
C VAL A 194 -5.58 -7.20 -3.68
N LEU A 195 -4.92 -8.36 -3.69
CA LEU A 195 -4.86 -9.25 -2.53
C LEU A 195 -4.23 -8.56 -1.30
N GLN A 196 -3.15 -7.79 -1.49
CA GLN A 196 -2.52 -7.04 -0.40
C GLN A 196 -3.47 -5.98 0.18
N GLU A 197 -4.16 -5.22 -0.67
CA GLU A 197 -5.13 -4.20 -0.24
C GLU A 197 -6.34 -4.81 0.47
N LEU A 198 -6.85 -5.95 -0.02
CA LEU A 198 -7.94 -6.69 0.60
C LEU A 198 -7.54 -7.29 1.94
N ASN A 199 -6.33 -7.85 2.05
CA ASN A 199 -5.82 -8.35 3.33
C ASN A 199 -5.67 -7.24 4.37
N GLN A 200 -5.28 -6.03 3.96
CA GLN A 200 -5.23 -4.88 4.85
C GLN A 200 -6.62 -4.46 5.32
N LEU A 201 -7.59 -4.42 4.40
CA LEU A 201 -8.98 -4.15 4.72
C LEU A 201 -9.56 -5.24 5.65
N ALA A 202 -9.27 -6.52 5.39
CA ALA A 202 -9.70 -7.63 6.26
C ALA A 202 -9.10 -7.59 7.67
N ARG A 203 -7.92 -6.97 7.83
CA ARG A 203 -7.27 -6.74 9.14
C ARG A 203 -7.89 -5.56 9.89
N LEU A 204 -8.60 -4.64 9.24
CA LEU A 204 -9.43 -3.66 9.95
C LEU A 204 -10.55 -4.42 10.63
N ALA A 205 -10.48 -4.48 11.97
CA ALA A 205 -11.46 -5.07 12.88
C ALA A 205 -12.78 -5.42 12.17
N PRO A 206 -12.98 -6.68 11.71
CA PRO A 206 -14.12 -7.06 10.88
C PRO A 206 -15.49 -6.73 11.47
N ALA A 207 -15.54 -6.59 12.80
CA ALA A 207 -16.66 -6.09 13.58
C ALA A 207 -17.17 -4.71 13.12
N LEU A 208 -16.29 -3.86 12.58
CA LEU A 208 -16.63 -2.52 12.10
C LEU A 208 -17.64 -2.54 10.95
N TYR A 209 -17.58 -3.58 10.12
CA TYR A 209 -18.49 -3.74 8.98
C TYR A 209 -19.88 -4.25 9.39
N LEU A 210 -20.09 -4.53 10.68
CA LEU A 210 -21.38 -4.97 11.22
C LEU A 210 -22.18 -3.80 11.79
N CYS A 211 -21.54 -2.70 12.20
CA CYS A 211 -22.25 -1.51 12.64
C CYS A 211 -23.13 -0.94 11.51
N GLY A 212 -24.36 -0.55 11.85
CA GLY A 212 -25.37 -0.08 10.90
C GLY A 212 -25.98 -1.16 10.02
N ARG A 213 -25.62 -2.44 10.21
CA ARG A 213 -26.20 -3.57 9.48
C ARG A 213 -27.50 -4.02 10.13
N LEU A 214 -28.47 -4.40 9.31
CA LEU A 214 -29.69 -5.05 9.81
C LEU A 214 -29.43 -6.54 10.07
N ALA A 215 -30.10 -7.08 11.07
CA ALA A 215 -30.16 -8.48 11.40
C ALA A 215 -31.61 -8.88 11.66
N ARG A 216 -31.89 -10.18 11.58
CA ARG A 216 -33.19 -10.76 11.90
C ARG A 216 -33.02 -11.79 13.01
N ASP A 217 -33.91 -11.77 14.01
CA ASP A 217 -33.93 -12.83 15.01
C ASP A 217 -34.71 -14.07 14.53
N GLN A 218 -34.69 -15.13 15.32
CA GLN A 218 -35.40 -16.38 15.03
C GLN A 218 -36.93 -16.22 14.96
N VAL A 219 -37.48 -15.16 15.55
CA VAL A 219 -38.92 -14.84 15.57
C VAL A 219 -39.30 -13.92 14.38
N GLY A 220 -38.33 -13.51 13.57
CA GLY A 220 -38.55 -12.69 12.38
C GLY A 220 -38.52 -11.17 12.63
N ARG A 221 -38.12 -10.70 13.83
CA ARG A 221 -37.99 -9.27 14.11
C ARG A 221 -36.69 -8.73 13.54
N TYR A 222 -36.72 -7.48 13.10
CA TYR A 222 -35.57 -6.80 12.52
C TYR A 222 -34.85 -5.97 13.60
N TRP A 223 -33.53 -6.03 13.57
CA TRP A 223 -32.64 -5.39 14.52
C TRP A 223 -31.56 -4.62 13.76
N LEU A 224 -31.31 -3.38 14.13
CA LEU A 224 -30.18 -2.60 13.64
C LEU A 224 -29.02 -2.73 14.63
N ILE A 225 -27.84 -3.13 14.16
CA ILE A 225 -26.65 -3.27 15.00
C ILE A 225 -26.01 -1.90 15.23
N CYS A 226 -26.00 -1.44 16.48
CA CYS A 226 -25.43 -0.15 16.87
C CYS A 226 -23.97 -0.28 17.32
N GLN A 227 -23.62 -1.38 18.00
CA GLN A 227 -22.28 -1.65 18.50
C GLN A 227 -22.02 -3.16 18.52
N VAL A 228 -20.76 -3.54 18.28
CA VAL A 228 -20.29 -4.92 18.41
C VAL A 228 -19.51 -5.09 19.71
N GLU A 229 -19.94 -6.04 20.54
CA GLU A 229 -19.19 -6.54 21.70
C GLU A 229 -18.67 -7.96 21.42
N TYR A 230 -17.94 -8.55 22.38
CA TYR A 230 -17.24 -9.82 22.16
C TYR A 230 -18.16 -10.98 21.74
N SER A 231 -19.22 -11.23 22.53
CA SER A 231 -20.24 -12.26 22.25
C SER A 231 -21.58 -11.70 21.78
N ASP A 232 -21.81 -10.41 22.01
CA ASP A 232 -23.13 -9.79 21.91
C ASP A 232 -23.11 -8.60 20.95
N PHE A 233 -24.29 -8.24 20.46
CA PHE A 233 -24.53 -6.98 19.76
C PHE A 233 -25.42 -6.08 20.61
N LEU A 234 -25.08 -4.79 20.64
CA LEU A 234 -26.02 -3.77 21.08
C LEU A 234 -26.83 -3.36 19.86
N THR A 235 -28.14 -3.59 19.92
CA THR A 235 -29.05 -3.41 18.80
C THR A 235 -30.21 -2.50 19.16
N VAL A 236 -30.87 -1.97 18.14
CA VAL A 236 -32.18 -1.35 18.29
C VAL A 236 -33.18 -2.03 17.37
N GLN A 237 -34.40 -2.25 17.85
CA GLN A 237 -35.43 -2.87 17.01
C GLN A 237 -35.77 -1.93 15.84
N TYR A 238 -35.86 -2.48 14.63
CA TYR A 238 -36.25 -1.77 13.42
C TYR A 238 -37.60 -2.29 12.93
N TRP A 239 -38.51 -1.40 12.54
CA TRP A 239 -39.78 -1.74 11.92
C TRP A 239 -39.76 -1.35 10.44
N PRO A 240 -39.55 -2.30 9.51
CA PRO A 240 -39.42 -2.01 8.09
C PRO A 240 -40.65 -1.32 7.49
N GLU A 241 -41.85 -1.72 7.92
CA GLU A 241 -43.12 -1.17 7.44
C GLU A 241 -43.29 0.31 7.78
N GLN A 242 -42.77 0.73 8.94
CA GLN A 242 -42.85 2.11 9.42
C GLN A 242 -41.56 2.90 9.13
N GLN A 243 -40.51 2.23 8.65
CA GLN A 243 -39.16 2.76 8.48
C GLN A 243 -38.65 3.52 9.71
N ARG A 244 -38.85 2.95 10.91
CA ARG A 244 -38.51 3.56 12.20
C ARG A 244 -37.75 2.58 13.09
N CYS A 245 -36.88 3.13 13.92
CA CYS A 245 -36.24 2.38 15.01
C CYS A 245 -37.01 2.60 16.32
N ALA A 246 -37.01 1.61 17.20
CA ALA A 246 -37.38 1.77 18.59
C ALA A 246 -36.41 2.74 19.29
N THR A 247 -36.76 3.24 20.49
CA THR A 247 -35.91 4.18 21.25
C THR A 247 -34.93 3.51 22.19
N GLU A 248 -35.08 2.21 22.42
CA GLU A 248 -34.34 1.46 23.44
C GLU A 248 -33.31 0.51 22.82
N LEU A 249 -32.09 0.54 23.38
CA LEU A 249 -31.01 -0.36 23.00
C LEU A 249 -31.17 -1.69 23.74
N HIS A 250 -31.01 -2.78 23.01
CA HIS A 250 -31.14 -4.15 23.47
C HIS A 250 -29.81 -4.88 23.29
N LYS A 251 -29.46 -5.73 24.25
CA LYS A 251 -28.30 -6.60 24.13
C LYS A 251 -28.77 -7.95 23.59
N MET A 252 -28.29 -8.30 22.41
CA MET A 252 -28.69 -9.52 21.70
C MET A 252 -27.47 -10.42 21.46
N PRO A 253 -27.54 -11.72 21.77
CA PRO A 253 -26.47 -12.65 21.46
C PRO A 253 -26.26 -12.74 19.95
N ARG A 254 -24.99 -12.79 19.52
CA ARG A 254 -24.65 -12.87 18.08
C ARG A 254 -25.24 -14.10 17.40
N GLU A 255 -25.35 -15.22 18.10
CA GLU A 255 -25.84 -16.50 17.58
C GLU A 255 -27.34 -16.50 17.30
N GLU A 256 -28.08 -15.58 17.92
CA GLU A 256 -29.53 -15.45 17.75
C GLU A 256 -29.92 -14.56 16.56
N LEU A 257 -28.93 -13.95 15.89
CA LEU A 257 -29.13 -12.94 14.86
C LEU A 257 -28.59 -13.39 13.50
N GLU A 258 -29.49 -13.48 12.53
CA GLU A 258 -29.18 -13.68 11.12
C GLU A 258 -28.86 -12.32 10.47
N LEU A 259 -27.62 -12.12 10.03
CA LEU A 259 -27.19 -10.84 9.45
C LEU A 259 -27.74 -10.66 8.02
N LEU A 260 -28.46 -9.57 7.77
CA LEU A 260 -29.11 -9.27 6.49
C LEU A 260 -28.17 -8.56 5.51
N PRO A 261 -28.45 -8.57 4.19
CA PRO A 261 -27.71 -7.77 3.22
C PRO A 261 -27.91 -6.26 3.44
N PRO A 262 -27.06 -5.40 2.83
CA PRO A 262 -27.25 -3.96 2.89
C PRO A 262 -28.65 -3.55 2.42
N ALA A 263 -29.33 -2.71 3.20
CA ALA A 263 -30.72 -2.31 2.97
C ALA A 263 -30.86 -0.80 2.74
N VAL A 264 -31.98 -0.38 2.15
CA VAL A 264 -32.33 1.05 2.06
C VAL A 264 -32.96 1.49 3.39
N LEU A 265 -32.42 2.54 4.00
CA LEU A 265 -32.85 3.07 5.30
C LEU A 265 -33.00 4.59 5.25
N LEU A 266 -34.05 5.14 5.88
CA LEU A 266 -34.14 6.58 6.09
C LEU A 266 -33.05 7.03 7.06
N PRO A 267 -32.22 8.04 6.72
CA PRO A 267 -31.28 8.63 7.68
C PRO A 267 -32.08 9.36 8.77
N GLN A 268 -32.12 8.78 9.97
CA GLN A 268 -32.79 9.33 11.15
C GLN A 268 -31.80 9.43 12.32
N HIS A 269 -32.32 9.62 13.54
CA HIS A 269 -31.55 9.71 14.77
C HIS A 269 -30.79 8.42 15.14
N TRP A 270 -31.09 7.28 14.52
CA TRP A 270 -30.35 6.03 14.78
C TRP A 270 -28.87 6.12 14.40
N LEU A 271 -28.50 7.03 13.48
CA LEU A 271 -27.09 7.30 13.18
C LEU A 271 -26.34 7.75 14.44
N ASP A 272 -27.00 8.48 15.34
CA ASP A 272 -26.42 8.97 16.60
C ASP A 272 -26.10 7.85 17.59
N TRP A 273 -26.78 6.71 17.47
CA TRP A 273 -26.60 5.56 18.37
C TRP A 273 -25.44 4.66 17.97
N LEU A 274 -24.90 4.85 16.77
CA LEU A 274 -23.78 4.06 16.30
C LEU A 274 -22.54 4.36 17.12
N GLN A 275 -22.04 3.33 17.78
CA GLN A 275 -20.77 3.38 18.51
C GLN A 275 -19.81 2.38 17.90
N MET A 276 -18.54 2.75 17.93
CA MET A 276 -17.48 1.96 17.34
C MET A 276 -16.33 1.87 18.33
N PRO A 277 -15.73 0.68 18.52
CA PRO A 277 -14.48 0.59 19.24
C PRO A 277 -13.45 1.49 18.56
N ALA A 278 -12.59 2.14 19.35
CA ALA A 278 -11.52 2.96 18.80
C ALA A 278 -10.71 2.11 17.80
N LEU A 279 -10.63 2.58 16.56
CA LEU A 279 -9.75 1.99 15.56
C LEU A 279 -8.33 2.06 16.10
N ALA A 280 -7.71 0.91 16.35
CA ALA A 280 -6.31 0.86 16.76
C ALA A 280 -5.47 1.56 15.69
N GLU A 281 -4.80 2.65 16.06
CA GLU A 281 -3.85 3.30 15.16
C GLU A 281 -2.67 2.35 14.97
N ALA A 282 -2.43 1.97 13.72
CA ALA A 282 -1.26 1.17 13.38
C ALA A 282 -0.02 2.01 13.68
N VAL A 283 0.72 1.67 14.74
CA VAL A 283 1.97 2.37 15.07
C VAL A 283 3.00 2.01 14.00
N ILE A 284 3.33 2.95 13.12
CA ILE A 284 4.39 2.76 12.14
C ILE A 284 5.73 2.75 12.90
N PRO A 285 6.50 1.65 12.85
CA PRO A 285 7.74 1.55 13.59
C PRO A 285 8.77 2.53 13.01
N THR A 286 9.43 3.28 13.88
CA THR A 286 10.54 4.15 13.49
C THR A 286 11.86 3.37 13.36
N PRO A 287 12.87 3.90 12.65
CA PRO A 287 14.19 3.27 12.62
C PRO A 287 14.77 3.07 14.02
N LYS A 288 14.55 4.03 14.93
CA LYS A 288 14.99 3.93 16.32
C LYS A 288 14.35 2.75 17.05
N GLN A 289 13.04 2.55 16.89
CA GLN A 289 12.33 1.42 17.50
C GLN A 289 12.82 0.06 16.97
N LEU A 290 13.14 -0.03 15.67
CA LEU A 290 13.75 -1.22 15.07
C LEU A 290 15.10 -1.54 15.74
N LEU A 291 15.95 -0.52 15.88
CA LEU A 291 17.28 -0.67 16.49
C LEU A 291 17.18 -1.09 17.97
N GLU A 292 16.22 -0.53 18.71
CA GLU A 292 16.01 -0.83 20.14
C GLU A 292 15.42 -2.22 20.41
N HIS A 293 14.57 -2.74 19.51
CA HIS A 293 13.82 -3.98 19.74
C HIS A 293 14.28 -5.13 18.84
N SER A 294 15.52 -5.08 18.34
CA SER A 294 15.99 -6.01 17.34
C SER A 294 15.97 -7.47 17.81
N VAL A 295 15.46 -8.32 16.95
CA VAL A 295 15.40 -9.77 17.13
C VAL A 295 16.79 -10.38 17.04
N LEU A 296 17.65 -9.84 16.17
CA LEU A 296 19.04 -10.28 16.02
C LEU A 296 19.81 -10.23 17.36
N GLN A 297 19.69 -9.13 18.10
CA GLN A 297 20.39 -8.94 19.36
C GLN A 297 19.97 -9.96 20.42
N ARG A 298 18.68 -10.36 20.41
CA ARG A 298 18.12 -11.33 21.36
C ARG A 298 18.43 -12.78 21.00
N LEU A 299 18.65 -13.09 19.73
CA LEU A 299 18.98 -14.45 19.28
C LEU A 299 20.40 -14.87 19.66
N HIS A 300 21.34 -13.92 19.71
CA HIS A 300 22.75 -14.23 19.98
C HIS A 300 23.01 -14.77 21.39
N THR A 301 22.07 -14.54 22.33
CA THR A 301 22.17 -14.96 23.73
C THR A 301 21.38 -16.23 24.05
N GLN A 302 20.73 -16.84 23.06
CA GLN A 302 19.79 -17.95 23.24
C GLN A 302 20.28 -19.27 22.61
N ASP A 303 19.89 -20.40 23.18
CA ASP A 303 20.10 -21.73 22.59
C ASP A 303 19.14 -22.00 21.41
N LEU A 304 19.38 -23.08 20.65
CA LEU A 304 18.62 -23.36 19.42
C LEU A 304 17.10 -23.47 19.68
N ASP A 305 16.70 -24.06 20.80
CA ASP A 305 15.29 -24.27 21.13
C ASP A 305 14.61 -22.96 21.55
N ALA A 306 15.29 -22.12 22.34
CA ALA A 306 14.82 -20.78 22.64
C ALA A 306 14.79 -19.89 21.40
N GLN A 307 15.77 -20.00 20.48
CA GLN A 307 15.76 -19.30 19.19
C GLN A 307 14.53 -19.67 18.36
N VAL A 308 14.20 -20.97 18.25
CA VAL A 308 13.00 -21.42 17.53
C VAL A 308 11.73 -20.88 18.20
N GLN A 309 11.62 -20.95 19.53
CA GLN A 309 10.46 -20.43 20.25
C GLN A 309 10.30 -18.91 20.10
N LEU A 310 11.40 -18.17 20.10
CA LEU A 310 11.39 -16.73 19.87
C LEU A 310 10.87 -16.41 18.47
N LEU A 311 11.39 -17.09 17.44
CA LEU A 311 10.99 -16.90 16.05
C LEU A 311 9.54 -17.32 15.79
N GLN A 312 9.05 -18.36 16.46
CA GLN A 312 7.66 -18.80 16.38
C GLN A 312 6.67 -17.74 16.88
N LYS A 313 7.08 -16.87 17.82
CA LYS A 313 6.26 -15.74 18.27
C LYS A 313 6.15 -14.62 17.22
N GLN A 314 6.87 -14.72 16.10
CA GLN A 314 6.93 -13.71 15.05
C GLN A 314 6.67 -14.33 13.67
N PRO A 315 5.39 -14.59 13.31
CA PRO A 315 5.04 -15.41 12.16
C PRO A 315 5.53 -14.83 10.82
N LEU A 316 5.54 -13.51 10.65
CA LEU A 316 6.04 -12.86 9.42
C LEU A 316 7.55 -13.03 9.26
N LEU A 317 8.32 -12.85 10.34
CA LEU A 317 9.77 -13.04 10.31
C LEU A 317 10.10 -14.52 10.04
N ALA A 318 9.38 -15.43 10.70
CA ALA A 318 9.48 -16.86 10.45
C ALA A 318 9.22 -17.22 8.98
N GLN A 319 8.19 -16.65 8.37
CA GLN A 319 7.89 -16.84 6.95
C GLN A 319 9.06 -16.41 6.06
N TYR A 320 9.60 -15.21 6.26
CA TYR A 320 10.75 -14.73 5.48
C TYR A 320 11.99 -15.62 5.64
N LEU A 321 12.23 -16.16 6.83
CA LEU A 321 13.32 -17.12 7.05
C LEU A 321 13.10 -18.44 6.31
N LEU A 322 11.88 -18.95 6.27
CA LEU A 322 11.54 -20.19 5.55
C LEU A 322 11.69 -20.01 4.03
N GLU A 323 11.21 -18.89 3.49
CA GLU A 323 11.38 -18.52 2.08
C GLU A 323 12.87 -18.42 1.71
N ASN A 324 13.63 -17.67 2.52
CA ASN A 324 15.07 -17.49 2.32
C ASN A 324 15.86 -18.82 2.42
N ALA A 325 15.46 -19.72 3.33
CA ALA A 325 16.04 -21.05 3.45
C ALA A 325 15.71 -21.94 2.24
N SER A 326 14.50 -21.82 1.70
CA SER A 326 14.08 -22.54 0.49
C SER A 326 14.93 -22.16 -0.72
N HIS A 327 15.25 -20.87 -0.87
CA HIS A 327 16.15 -20.37 -1.92
C HIS A 327 17.62 -20.73 -1.68
N SER A 328 18.06 -20.78 -0.42
CA SER A 328 19.44 -21.12 -0.06
C SER A 328 19.72 -22.63 -0.13
N ASN A 329 18.68 -23.45 -0.25
CA ASN A 329 18.80 -24.90 -0.33
C ASN A 329 19.28 -25.34 -1.72
N ARG A 330 20.38 -26.11 -1.78
CA ARG A 330 20.95 -26.65 -3.03
C ARG A 330 19.97 -27.48 -3.86
N ARG A 331 18.93 -28.05 -3.23
CA ARG A 331 17.89 -28.84 -3.90
C ARG A 331 16.64 -28.03 -4.26
N GLN A 332 16.60 -26.73 -3.93
CA GLN A 332 15.44 -25.84 -4.11
C GLN A 332 14.12 -26.42 -3.56
N THR A 333 14.19 -27.31 -2.58
CA THR A 333 12.98 -27.88 -1.96
C THR A 333 12.43 -26.91 -0.93
N LEU A 334 11.11 -26.76 -0.94
CA LEU A 334 10.38 -25.92 0.01
C LEU A 334 10.70 -26.31 1.46
N VAL A 335 11.04 -25.33 2.27
CA VAL A 335 11.37 -25.48 3.69
C VAL A 335 10.17 -25.03 4.51
N HIS A 336 9.56 -25.96 5.26
CA HIS A 336 8.35 -25.67 6.06
C HIS A 336 8.60 -25.59 7.57
N ARG A 337 9.81 -25.93 8.04
CA ARG A 337 10.13 -26.01 9.47
C ARG A 337 11.26 -25.06 9.84
N LEU A 338 11.05 -24.21 10.84
CA LEU A 338 12.04 -23.24 11.31
C LEU A 338 13.35 -23.91 11.74
N ARG A 339 13.29 -25.01 12.51
CA ARG A 339 14.50 -25.74 12.92
C ARG A 339 15.32 -26.22 11.71
N HIS A 340 14.65 -26.62 10.61
CA HIS A 340 15.34 -27.00 9.38
C HIS A 340 15.94 -25.79 8.66
N ALA A 341 15.22 -24.67 8.58
CA ALA A 341 15.75 -23.42 8.03
C ALA A 341 17.00 -22.93 8.79
N LEU A 342 16.96 -22.93 10.12
CA LEU A 342 18.12 -22.57 10.97
C LEU A 342 19.33 -23.48 10.69
N ALA A 343 19.10 -24.78 10.51
CA ALA A 343 20.15 -25.73 10.16
C ALA A 343 20.74 -25.49 8.77
N ILE A 344 19.93 -25.07 7.79
CA ILE A 344 20.38 -24.72 6.43
C ILE A 344 21.31 -23.50 6.47
N PHE A 345 20.96 -22.47 7.24
CA PHE A 345 21.82 -21.28 7.37
C PHE A 345 23.11 -21.60 8.15
N GLY A 346 23.02 -22.42 9.19
CA GLY A 346 24.12 -22.65 10.11
C GLY A 346 24.47 -21.39 10.92
N GLN A 347 25.43 -21.53 11.84
CA GLN A 347 25.75 -20.46 12.79
C GLN A 347 26.33 -19.20 12.14
N GLN A 348 27.00 -19.33 10.99
CA GLN A 348 27.67 -18.19 10.33
C GLN A 348 26.71 -17.32 9.51
N GLN A 349 25.71 -17.90 8.84
CA GLN A 349 24.79 -17.14 7.98
C GLN A 349 23.48 -16.77 8.70
N LEU A 350 23.16 -17.42 9.81
CA LEU A 350 21.95 -17.16 10.56
C LEU A 350 21.78 -15.68 10.98
N PRO A 351 22.82 -14.99 11.51
CA PRO A 351 22.69 -13.57 11.84
C PRO A 351 22.25 -12.71 10.65
N LEU A 352 22.84 -12.94 9.47
CA LEU A 352 22.51 -12.20 8.25
C LEU A 352 21.12 -12.58 7.70
N ALA A 353 20.73 -13.85 7.80
CA ALA A 353 19.40 -14.30 7.40
C ALA A 353 18.29 -13.66 8.26
N VAL A 354 18.52 -13.58 9.57
CA VAL A 354 17.62 -12.90 10.51
C VAL A 354 17.60 -11.40 10.24
N ALA A 355 18.77 -10.77 10.07
CA ALA A 355 18.86 -9.35 9.75
C ALA A 355 18.05 -9.00 8.50
N ARG A 356 18.17 -9.81 7.44
CA ARG A 356 17.39 -9.66 6.20
C ARG A 356 15.89 -9.80 6.47
N ALA A 357 15.46 -10.83 7.20
CA ALA A 357 14.05 -11.07 7.50
C ALA A 357 13.44 -9.95 8.36
N GLU A 358 14.17 -9.47 9.37
CA GLU A 358 13.78 -8.37 10.23
C GLU A 358 13.66 -7.04 9.45
N LEU A 359 14.62 -6.75 8.57
CA LEU A 359 14.56 -5.58 7.67
C LEU A 359 13.37 -5.66 6.71
N LEU A 360 13.11 -6.81 6.10
CA LEU A 360 11.97 -6.98 5.18
C LEU A 360 10.64 -6.79 5.91
N GLN A 361 10.50 -7.35 7.12
CA GLN A 361 9.33 -7.13 7.96
C GLN A 361 9.17 -5.65 8.30
N TYR A 362 10.25 -5.00 8.72
CA TYR A 362 10.25 -3.57 9.03
C TYR A 362 9.81 -2.70 7.84
N LEU A 363 10.38 -2.92 6.66
CA LEU A 363 10.03 -2.19 5.44
C LEU A 363 8.59 -2.49 4.98
N GLN A 364 8.07 -3.69 5.25
CA GLN A 364 6.66 -4.02 5.03
C GLN A 364 5.72 -3.22 5.94
N LEU A 365 6.12 -3.00 7.19
CA LEU A 365 5.32 -2.24 8.17
C LEU A 365 5.28 -0.73 7.91
N GLN A 366 6.17 -0.19 7.07
CA GLN A 366 6.17 1.23 6.70
C GLN A 366 4.96 1.65 5.84
N ALA A 367 4.18 0.70 5.33
CA ALA A 367 2.94 0.94 4.56
C ALA A 367 3.10 1.97 3.41
N SER A 368 4.27 1.99 2.76
CA SER A 368 4.57 2.95 1.69
C SER A 368 3.57 2.80 0.53
N SER A 369 3.19 3.93 -0.07
CA SER A 369 2.37 3.95 -1.28
C SER A 369 3.06 3.31 -2.48
N GLN A 370 4.39 3.31 -2.46
CA GLN A 370 5.27 2.78 -3.50
C GLN A 370 5.85 1.42 -3.12
N GLN A 371 5.20 0.67 -2.21
CA GLN A 371 5.73 -0.58 -1.67
C GLN A 371 6.21 -1.55 -2.75
N LEU A 372 5.43 -1.72 -3.84
CA LEU A 372 5.79 -2.61 -4.95
C LEU A 372 7.02 -2.11 -5.71
N PHE A 373 7.02 -0.84 -6.13
CA PHE A 373 8.17 -0.24 -6.80
C PHE A 373 9.43 -0.32 -5.95
N LEU A 374 9.33 -0.01 -4.66
CA LEU A 374 10.47 -0.02 -3.75
C LEU A 374 10.98 -1.44 -3.52
N ARG A 375 10.10 -2.44 -3.43
CA ARG A 375 10.47 -3.87 -3.37
C ARG A 375 11.17 -4.33 -4.65
N ASP A 376 10.65 -3.99 -5.81
CA ASP A 376 11.27 -4.31 -7.10
C ASP A 376 12.65 -3.65 -7.22
N LEU A 377 12.76 -2.37 -6.82
CA LEU A 377 14.03 -1.65 -6.80
C LEU A 377 15.04 -2.29 -5.83
N GLN A 378 14.60 -2.71 -4.64
CA GLN A 378 15.43 -3.42 -3.68
C GLN A 378 15.90 -4.77 -4.24
N GLN A 379 15.02 -5.50 -4.92
CA GLN A 379 15.36 -6.78 -5.54
C GLN A 379 16.35 -6.59 -6.70
N LEU A 380 16.18 -5.57 -7.55
CA LEU A 380 17.16 -5.20 -8.58
C LEU A 380 18.52 -4.85 -7.97
N LEU A 381 18.53 -4.12 -6.86
CA LEU A 381 19.78 -3.81 -6.16
C LEU A 381 20.43 -5.08 -5.61
N PHE A 382 19.65 -5.99 -5.04
CA PHE A 382 20.14 -7.29 -4.57
C PHE A 382 20.79 -8.09 -5.70
N GLU A 383 20.15 -8.19 -6.86
CA GLU A 383 20.71 -8.88 -8.02
C GLU A 383 21.94 -8.16 -8.56
N ALA A 384 21.94 -6.83 -8.61
CA ALA A 384 23.11 -6.05 -9.05
C ALA A 384 24.32 -6.26 -8.11
N LEU A 385 24.07 -6.30 -6.79
CA LEU A 385 25.09 -6.59 -5.78
C LEU A 385 25.68 -7.99 -5.94
N LEU A 386 24.88 -9.01 -6.25
CA LEU A 386 25.38 -10.35 -6.54
C LEU A 386 26.14 -10.41 -7.87
N LEU A 387 25.58 -9.79 -8.91
CA LEU A 387 26.12 -9.76 -10.26
C LEU A 387 27.51 -9.14 -10.33
N LEU A 388 27.70 -7.99 -9.68
CA LEU A 388 28.99 -7.30 -9.65
C LEU A 388 29.85 -7.77 -8.47
N GLY A 389 29.24 -8.18 -7.36
CA GLY A 389 29.93 -8.57 -6.13
C GLY A 389 30.79 -9.83 -6.26
N ARG A 390 30.57 -10.65 -7.28
CA ARG A 390 31.45 -11.81 -7.60
C ARG A 390 32.88 -11.41 -7.95
N TYR A 391 33.11 -10.15 -8.34
CA TYR A 391 34.43 -9.62 -8.70
C TYR A 391 35.12 -8.88 -7.55
N LEU A 392 34.49 -8.79 -6.37
CA LEU A 392 35.15 -8.24 -5.19
C LEU A 392 36.22 -9.21 -4.67
N PRO A 393 37.26 -8.71 -3.96
CA PRO A 393 38.28 -9.56 -3.33
C PRO A 393 37.69 -10.61 -2.39
N GLN A 394 36.57 -10.24 -1.73
CA GLN A 394 35.73 -11.16 -0.98
C GLN A 394 34.33 -11.14 -1.63
N PRO A 395 33.95 -12.20 -2.36
CA PRO A 395 32.65 -12.26 -3.02
C PRO A 395 31.50 -12.13 -2.02
N LEU A 396 30.49 -11.34 -2.38
CA LEU A 396 29.30 -11.19 -1.56
C LEU A 396 28.50 -12.49 -1.49
N THR A 397 28.14 -12.89 -0.27
CA THR A 397 27.16 -13.96 -0.07
C THR A 397 25.74 -13.44 -0.35
N SER A 398 24.81 -14.33 -0.69
CA SER A 398 23.39 -13.99 -0.86
C SER A 398 22.81 -13.29 0.37
N GLN A 399 23.14 -13.75 1.58
CA GLN A 399 22.62 -13.12 2.80
C GLN A 399 23.17 -11.71 2.98
N GLN A 400 24.48 -11.52 2.76
CA GLN A 400 25.11 -10.20 2.88
C GLN A 400 24.59 -9.23 1.83
N ALA A 401 24.45 -9.65 0.57
CA ALA A 401 23.85 -8.84 -0.49
C ALA A 401 22.39 -8.47 -0.16
N GLY A 402 21.62 -9.38 0.44
CA GLY A 402 20.24 -9.13 0.88
C GLY A 402 20.15 -8.07 1.97
N VAL A 403 21.02 -8.15 2.99
CA VAL A 403 21.10 -7.14 4.06
C VAL A 403 21.56 -5.79 3.49
N LEU A 404 22.59 -5.78 2.63
CA LEU A 404 23.06 -4.57 1.96
C LEU A 404 21.94 -3.91 1.15
N ALA A 405 21.25 -4.67 0.31
CA ALA A 405 20.15 -4.16 -0.51
C ALA A 405 19.06 -3.52 0.36
N ALA A 406 18.64 -4.20 1.43
CA ALA A 406 17.62 -3.71 2.35
C ALA A 406 18.06 -2.44 3.11
N CYS A 407 19.28 -2.41 3.64
CA CYS A 407 19.78 -1.24 4.37
C CYS A 407 19.98 -0.02 3.46
N LEU A 408 20.49 -0.24 2.25
CA LEU A 408 20.76 0.83 1.28
C LEU A 408 19.48 1.39 0.64
N SER A 409 18.44 0.57 0.52
CA SER A 409 17.14 0.99 -0.02
C SER A 409 16.20 1.55 1.04
N ALA A 410 16.35 1.19 2.32
CA ALA A 410 15.52 1.64 3.43
C ALA A 410 15.27 3.17 3.49
N PRO A 411 16.25 4.06 3.20
CA PRO A 411 15.99 5.49 3.16
C PRO A 411 14.83 5.90 2.25
N LEU A 412 14.59 5.18 1.16
CA LEU A 412 13.52 5.47 0.21
C LEU A 412 12.12 5.30 0.83
N TRP A 413 11.93 4.33 1.73
CA TRP A 413 10.66 4.12 2.45
C TRP A 413 10.34 5.27 3.42
N HIS A 414 11.37 5.91 3.95
CA HIS A 414 11.24 7.00 4.92
C HIS A 414 11.12 8.38 4.26
N HIS A 415 11.26 8.45 2.94
CA HIS A 415 11.23 9.75 2.28
C HIS A 415 9.79 10.24 2.07
N PRO A 416 9.41 11.39 2.67
CA PRO A 416 8.03 11.87 2.59
C PRO A 416 7.60 12.21 1.16
N THR A 417 8.53 12.64 0.30
CA THR A 417 8.17 13.00 -1.08
C THR A 417 7.92 11.76 -1.93
N LEU A 418 8.61 10.63 -1.73
CA LEU A 418 8.35 9.41 -2.51
C LEU A 418 6.95 8.85 -2.21
N ASN A 419 6.50 8.96 -0.95
CA ASN A 419 5.14 8.60 -0.56
C ASN A 419 4.07 9.59 -1.09
N ALA A 420 4.48 10.83 -1.40
CA ALA A 420 3.60 11.88 -1.94
C ALA A 420 3.63 11.97 -3.48
N VAL A 421 4.60 11.32 -4.13
CA VAL A 421 4.78 11.42 -5.58
C VAL A 421 3.79 10.49 -6.28
N PRO A 422 2.96 11.03 -7.19
CA PRO A 422 2.18 10.20 -8.08
C PRO A 422 3.13 9.45 -9.02
N LEU A 423 3.10 8.11 -9.02
CA LEU A 423 3.85 7.27 -9.97
C LEU A 423 3.62 7.60 -11.45
N SER A 424 2.65 8.46 -11.78
CA SER A 424 2.31 8.85 -13.13
C SER A 424 2.73 10.27 -13.47
N ARG A 425 4.01 10.44 -13.80
CA ARG A 425 4.35 11.21 -15.00
C ARG A 425 5.35 10.37 -15.77
N CYS A 426 4.83 9.53 -16.67
CA CYS A 426 5.57 9.25 -17.89
C CYS A 426 5.58 10.58 -18.64
N THR A 427 6.71 11.27 -18.61
CA THR A 427 6.95 12.33 -19.59
C THR A 427 7.36 11.66 -20.90
N ASP A 428 7.44 12.42 -21.99
CA ASP A 428 8.08 11.94 -23.22
C ASP A 428 9.59 11.61 -23.00
N GLN A 429 10.13 11.87 -21.80
CA GLN A 429 11.52 11.68 -21.37
C GLN A 429 11.71 10.54 -20.34
N GLY A 430 10.65 9.85 -19.91
CA GLY A 430 10.75 8.70 -19.00
C GLY A 430 10.01 8.86 -17.67
N TRP A 431 10.48 8.13 -16.65
CA TRP A 431 9.78 7.92 -15.38
C TRP A 431 10.25 8.89 -14.28
N LEU A 432 9.31 9.65 -13.70
CA LEU A 432 9.61 10.58 -12.60
C LEU A 432 10.00 9.88 -11.27
N LEU A 433 9.48 8.69 -10.98
CA LEU A 433 9.76 8.03 -9.68
C LEU A 433 11.19 7.48 -9.58
N PRO A 434 11.74 6.74 -10.56
CA PRO A 434 13.15 6.38 -10.59
C PRO A 434 14.08 7.60 -10.53
N GLU A 435 13.68 8.71 -11.16
CA GLU A 435 14.40 9.99 -11.09
C GLU A 435 14.46 10.54 -9.67
N LEU A 436 13.32 10.64 -9.00
CA LEU A 436 13.24 11.16 -7.64
C LEU A 436 13.91 10.21 -6.64
N ALA A 437 13.77 8.89 -6.82
CA ALA A 437 14.47 7.90 -6.02
C ALA A 437 15.99 8.06 -6.16
N GLN A 438 16.49 8.24 -7.40
CA GLN A 438 17.90 8.50 -7.65
C GLN A 438 18.37 9.83 -7.04
N GLN A 439 17.61 10.91 -7.23
CA GLN A 439 17.93 12.21 -6.63
C GLN A 439 18.03 12.13 -5.10
N TYR A 440 17.13 11.41 -4.47
CA TYR A 440 17.16 11.24 -3.02
C TYR A 440 18.33 10.38 -2.52
N LEU A 441 18.67 9.30 -3.24
CA LEU A 441 19.88 8.55 -2.90
C LEU A 441 21.12 9.42 -3.05
N LEU A 442 21.14 10.34 -4.02
CA LEU A 442 22.20 11.31 -4.22
C LEU A 442 22.27 12.40 -3.14
N GLU A 443 21.24 12.60 -2.29
CA GLU A 443 21.29 13.52 -1.14
C GLU A 443 22.13 12.90 -0.01
N PRO A 444 23.44 13.21 0.09
CA PRO A 444 24.40 12.29 0.66
C PRO A 444 24.27 12.20 2.19
N GLN A 445 23.89 13.28 2.87
CA GLN A 445 24.00 13.30 4.33
C GLN A 445 22.91 12.52 5.06
N ARG A 446 21.68 12.47 4.54
CA ARG A 446 20.56 11.85 5.29
C ARG A 446 20.39 10.38 4.94
N SER A 447 20.43 10.05 3.65
CA SER A 447 20.25 8.68 3.15
C SER A 447 21.41 7.77 3.56
N GLN A 448 22.66 8.24 3.44
CA GLN A 448 23.84 7.45 3.79
C GLN A 448 23.98 7.23 5.29
N ARG A 449 23.63 8.22 6.13
CA ARG A 449 23.67 8.07 7.60
C ARG A 449 22.70 7.02 8.10
N LEU A 450 21.48 6.99 7.56
CA LEU A 450 20.51 5.94 7.91
C LEU A 450 21.01 4.57 7.45
N SER A 451 21.50 4.48 6.20
CA SER A 451 22.06 3.24 5.67
C SER A 451 23.22 2.72 6.53
N ALA A 452 24.15 3.60 6.90
CA ALA A 452 25.30 3.27 7.73
C ALA A 452 24.88 2.87 9.15
N ALA A 453 23.91 3.55 9.76
CA ALA A 453 23.39 3.18 11.08
C ALA A 453 22.76 1.78 11.09
N LEU A 454 21.96 1.45 10.07
CA LEU A 454 21.38 0.12 9.91
C LEU A 454 22.48 -0.94 9.68
N LEU A 455 23.43 -0.68 8.77
CA LEU A 455 24.53 -1.62 8.49
C LEU A 455 25.40 -1.86 9.72
N HIS A 456 25.67 -0.83 10.52
CA HIS A 456 26.42 -0.96 11.76
C HIS A 456 25.67 -1.85 12.77
N HIS A 457 24.36 -1.62 12.93
CA HIS A 457 23.49 -2.42 13.81
C HIS A 457 23.47 -3.91 13.42
N TYR A 458 23.40 -4.21 12.13
CA TYR A 458 23.44 -5.60 11.63
C TYR A 458 24.86 -6.15 11.46
N GLN A 459 25.83 -5.60 12.19
CA GLN A 459 27.22 -6.10 12.29
C GLN A 459 28.00 -6.08 10.97
N LEU A 460 27.72 -5.10 10.10
CA LEU A 460 28.45 -4.85 8.84
C LEU A 460 29.18 -3.49 8.87
N PRO A 461 30.11 -3.25 9.83
CA PRO A 461 30.74 -1.93 10.01
C PRO A 461 31.56 -1.47 8.80
N PHE A 462 32.27 -2.38 8.13
CA PHE A 462 33.01 -2.05 6.92
C PHE A 462 32.10 -1.49 5.82
N TRP A 463 30.92 -2.10 5.64
CA TRP A 463 29.94 -1.65 4.67
C TRP A 463 29.23 -0.38 5.11
N ALA A 464 29.06 -0.16 6.41
CA ALA A 464 28.57 1.10 6.95
C ALA A 464 29.49 2.27 6.56
N GLU A 465 30.80 2.10 6.69
CA GLU A 465 31.78 3.09 6.22
C GLU A 465 31.77 3.26 4.70
N ALA A 466 31.69 2.16 3.95
CA ALA A 466 31.58 2.20 2.49
C ALA A 466 30.33 2.96 2.03
N ALA A 467 29.20 2.81 2.72
CA ALA A 467 27.96 3.53 2.44
C ALA A 467 28.11 5.05 2.59
N LEU A 468 28.90 5.52 3.57
CA LEU A 468 29.23 6.94 3.74
C LEU A 468 30.19 7.46 2.66
N CYS A 469 30.91 6.57 1.97
CA CYS A 469 31.90 6.91 0.94
C CYS A 469 31.36 6.85 -0.50
N GLN A 470 30.08 6.53 -0.72
CA GLN A 470 29.53 6.23 -2.06
C GLN A 470 29.71 7.34 -3.10
N TYR A 471 29.64 8.60 -2.67
CA TYR A 471 29.71 9.76 -3.56
C TYR A 471 31.00 10.57 -3.39
N LEU A 472 32.05 9.98 -2.80
CA LEU A 472 33.37 10.58 -2.82
C LEU A 472 33.90 10.68 -4.26
N PRO A 473 34.72 11.71 -4.57
CA PRO A 473 35.45 11.78 -5.84
C PRO A 473 36.30 10.52 -6.06
N LEU A 474 36.42 10.07 -7.30
CA LEU A 474 37.10 8.82 -7.66
C LEU A 474 38.56 8.77 -7.15
N ASP A 475 39.28 9.88 -7.21
CA ASP A 475 40.65 9.98 -6.75
C ASP A 475 40.78 9.66 -5.25
N ASN A 476 39.83 10.12 -4.45
CA ASN A 476 39.75 9.82 -3.02
C ASN A 476 39.27 8.38 -2.79
N ALA A 477 38.33 7.90 -3.60
CA ALA A 477 37.81 6.54 -3.50
C ALA A 477 38.90 5.48 -3.75
N ARG A 478 39.84 5.74 -4.68
CA ARG A 478 40.97 4.86 -5.00
C ARG A 478 41.92 4.61 -3.84
N GLN A 479 42.11 5.61 -2.99
CA GLN A 479 43.12 5.60 -1.93
C GLN A 479 42.77 4.68 -0.76
N GLN A 480 41.50 4.30 -0.59
CA GLN A 480 41.03 3.56 0.59
C GLN A 480 40.08 2.44 0.18
N ALA A 481 40.23 1.26 0.78
CA ALA A 481 39.37 0.10 0.50
C ALA A 481 37.87 0.42 0.66
N ARG A 482 37.50 1.16 1.72
CA ARG A 482 36.11 1.63 1.93
C ARG A 482 35.62 2.58 0.85
N GLY A 483 36.50 3.41 0.29
CA GLY A 483 36.20 4.29 -0.83
C GLY A 483 35.91 3.50 -2.11
N GLN A 484 36.71 2.48 -2.40
CA GLN A 484 36.51 1.57 -3.53
C GLN A 484 35.18 0.80 -3.39
N HIS A 485 34.85 0.32 -2.19
CA HIS A 485 33.58 -0.37 -1.94
C HIS A 485 32.38 0.59 -1.96
N GLY A 486 32.55 1.83 -1.52
CA GLY A 486 31.53 2.88 -1.69
C GLY A 486 31.26 3.15 -3.17
N PHE A 487 32.32 3.24 -3.99
CA PHE A 487 32.19 3.39 -5.43
C PHE A 487 31.49 2.19 -6.09
N PHE A 488 31.79 0.97 -5.63
CA PHE A 488 31.07 -0.25 -6.04
C PHE A 488 29.57 -0.17 -5.74
N LEU A 489 29.18 0.26 -4.53
CA LEU A 489 27.76 0.43 -4.17
C LEU A 489 27.06 1.47 -5.07
N ARG A 490 27.75 2.58 -5.37
CA ARG A 490 27.26 3.59 -6.32
C ARG A 490 27.04 3.00 -7.72
N CYS A 491 27.98 2.18 -8.21
CA CYS A 491 27.86 1.51 -9.51
C CYS A 491 26.65 0.57 -9.56
N CYS A 492 26.40 -0.20 -8.49
CA CYS A 492 25.24 -1.08 -8.40
C CYS A 492 23.93 -0.29 -8.54
N TRP A 493 23.80 0.82 -7.80
CA TRP A 493 22.64 1.71 -7.93
C TRP A 493 22.46 2.27 -9.34
N GLN A 494 23.54 2.73 -9.96
CA GLN A 494 23.47 3.30 -11.32
C GLN A 494 23.10 2.24 -12.35
N LEU A 495 23.56 1.00 -12.20
CA LEU A 495 23.11 -0.11 -13.05
C LEU A 495 21.60 -0.34 -12.93
N CYS A 496 21.03 -0.34 -11.72
CA CYS A 496 19.58 -0.42 -11.53
C CYS A 496 18.85 0.75 -12.20
N PHE A 497 19.29 1.99 -11.99
CA PHE A 497 18.64 3.17 -12.59
C PHE A 497 18.80 3.23 -14.11
N SER A 498 19.85 2.63 -14.68
CA SER A 498 20.04 2.56 -16.13
C SER A 498 18.96 1.72 -16.85
N LEU A 499 18.36 0.76 -16.14
CA LEU A 499 17.19 0.01 -16.62
C LEU A 499 15.90 0.83 -16.50
N LEU A 500 15.76 1.58 -15.40
CA LEU A 500 14.53 2.32 -15.07
C LEU A 500 14.41 3.70 -15.74
N ARG A 501 15.53 4.32 -16.11
CA ARG A 501 15.64 5.67 -16.70
C ARG A 501 16.23 5.65 -18.11
N TYR A 502 15.83 4.67 -18.91
CA TYR A 502 16.30 4.56 -20.29
C TYR A 502 15.76 5.72 -21.16
N PRO A 503 16.59 6.44 -21.95
CA PRO A 503 18.02 6.25 -22.22
C PRO A 503 18.99 7.16 -21.40
N ASP A 504 18.48 8.15 -20.66
CA ASP A 504 19.29 9.25 -20.10
C ASP A 504 20.40 8.82 -19.13
N ALA A 505 20.22 7.69 -18.43
CA ALA A 505 21.18 7.20 -17.45
C ALA A 505 22.31 6.32 -18.03
N GLN A 506 22.26 5.96 -19.32
CA GLN A 506 23.24 5.06 -19.94
C GLN A 506 24.68 5.58 -19.99
N PRO A 507 24.98 6.83 -20.40
CA PRO A 507 26.36 7.27 -20.56
C PRO A 507 27.10 7.38 -19.22
N ALA A 508 26.44 7.91 -18.19
CA ALA A 508 27.01 8.01 -16.85
C ALA A 508 27.27 6.62 -16.23
N THR A 509 26.35 5.67 -16.44
CA THR A 509 26.52 4.29 -15.95
C THR A 509 27.67 3.57 -16.67
N ALA A 510 27.80 3.75 -17.98
CA ALA A 510 28.90 3.17 -18.75
C ALA A 510 30.27 3.68 -18.27
N GLN A 511 30.40 4.97 -17.99
CA GLN A 511 31.63 5.55 -17.43
C GLN A 511 31.97 4.97 -16.05
N LEU A 512 30.97 4.81 -15.18
CA LEU A 512 31.18 4.24 -13.84
C LEU A 512 31.60 2.76 -13.91
N LEU A 513 31.02 1.97 -14.81
CA LEU A 513 31.43 0.58 -15.04
C LEU A 513 32.87 0.48 -15.54
N GLN A 514 33.29 1.36 -16.47
CA GLN A 514 34.68 1.45 -16.92
C GLN A 514 35.65 1.79 -15.79
N GLN A 515 35.26 2.71 -14.92
CA GLN A 515 36.06 3.06 -13.74
C GLN A 515 36.12 1.91 -12.73
N LEU A 516 35.02 1.16 -12.56
CA LEU A 516 34.96 0.00 -11.67
C LEU A 516 35.81 -1.17 -12.19
N GLN A 517 35.87 -1.37 -13.51
CA GLN A 517 36.76 -2.34 -14.16
C GLN A 517 38.22 -2.14 -13.74
N GLN A 518 38.68 -0.89 -13.67
CA GLN A 518 40.03 -0.56 -13.24
C GLN A 518 40.30 -0.86 -11.76
N LEU A 519 39.27 -0.97 -10.92
CA LEU A 519 39.40 -1.22 -9.48
C LEU A 519 39.30 -2.70 -9.10
N PHE A 520 38.44 -3.46 -9.78
CA PHE A 520 38.10 -4.83 -9.38
C PHE A 520 38.22 -5.86 -10.52
N ALA A 521 38.89 -5.51 -11.62
CA ALA A 521 39.14 -6.41 -12.76
C ALA A 521 37.85 -7.04 -13.34
N LEU A 522 36.78 -6.26 -13.47
CA LEU A 522 35.56 -6.70 -14.14
C LEU A 522 35.84 -6.98 -15.63
N PRO A 523 35.11 -7.90 -16.27
CA PRO A 523 35.25 -8.12 -17.70
C PRO A 523 34.89 -6.87 -18.51
N GLU A 524 35.63 -6.64 -19.59
CA GLU A 524 35.31 -5.60 -20.57
C GLU A 524 34.02 -6.00 -21.29
N SER A 525 32.92 -5.32 -20.95
CA SER A 525 31.60 -5.61 -21.48
C SER A 525 30.79 -4.33 -21.59
N SER A 526 29.86 -4.31 -22.55
CA SER A 526 29.00 -3.16 -22.77
C SER A 526 27.99 -2.98 -21.64
N ILE A 527 27.45 -1.77 -21.48
CA ILE A 527 26.34 -1.53 -20.54
C ILE A 527 25.13 -2.41 -20.86
N ALA A 528 24.84 -2.61 -22.16
CA ALA A 528 23.72 -3.45 -22.61
C ALA A 528 23.87 -4.91 -22.15
N PHE A 529 25.10 -5.45 -22.12
CA PHE A 529 25.38 -6.78 -21.59
C PHE A 529 25.04 -6.86 -20.09
N TRP A 530 25.55 -5.92 -19.29
CA TRP A 530 25.26 -5.90 -17.85
C TRP A 530 23.78 -5.69 -17.52
N GLN A 531 23.08 -4.91 -18.34
CA GLN A 531 21.63 -4.70 -18.25
C GLN A 531 20.86 -5.99 -18.54
N GLN A 532 21.24 -6.73 -19.59
CA GLN A 532 20.63 -8.01 -19.93
C GLN A 532 20.83 -9.07 -18.84
N GLU A 533 22.05 -9.18 -18.32
CA GLU A 533 22.36 -10.09 -17.21
C GLU A 533 21.55 -9.74 -15.94
N LEU A 534 21.43 -8.45 -15.62
CA LEU A 534 20.63 -8.00 -14.48
C LEU A 534 19.14 -8.31 -14.67
N LEU A 535 18.59 -8.07 -15.87
CA LEU A 535 17.20 -8.41 -16.20
C LEU A 535 16.95 -9.92 -16.14
N ALA A 536 17.88 -10.72 -16.65
CA ALA A 536 17.78 -12.18 -16.60
C ALA A 536 17.80 -12.71 -15.15
N ALA A 537 18.64 -12.13 -14.30
CA ALA A 537 18.69 -12.48 -12.87
C ALA A 537 17.45 -12.02 -12.10
N ALA A 538 16.87 -10.87 -12.48
CA ALA A 538 15.70 -10.31 -11.81
C ALA A 538 14.36 -10.95 -12.23
N ASN A 539 14.29 -11.67 -13.36
CA ASN A 539 13.07 -12.32 -13.86
C ASN A 539 12.95 -13.74 -13.24
N PRO A 540 11.86 -14.13 -12.55
CA PRO A 540 10.50 -13.55 -12.52
C PRO A 540 10.19 -12.62 -11.35
N HIS A 541 11.18 -12.26 -10.53
CA HIS A 541 10.97 -11.60 -9.23
C HIS A 541 10.69 -10.09 -9.31
N CYS A 542 11.13 -9.41 -10.37
CA CYS A 542 10.81 -8.02 -10.62
C CYS A 542 9.78 -7.90 -11.73
N SER A 543 8.76 -7.10 -11.50
CA SER A 543 7.68 -6.92 -12.47
C SER A 543 8.05 -6.07 -13.68
N LEU A 544 9.33 -5.69 -13.89
CA LEU A 544 9.81 -4.78 -14.94
C LEU A 544 9.55 -5.20 -16.39
#